data_AF-A0A644SKB2-F1
#
_entry.id   AF-A0A644SKB2-F1
#
_cell.length_a   1.000
_cell.length_b   1.000
_cell.length_c   1.000
_cell.angle_alpha   90.00
_cell.angle_beta   90.00
_cell.angle_gamma   90.00
#
_symmetry.space_group_name_H-M   'P 1'
#
loop_
_entity.id
_entity.type
_entity.pdbx_description
1 polymer ?
#
loop_
_entity_poly.entity_id
_entity_poly.type
_entity_poly.pdbx_seq_one_letter_code
_entity_poly.pdbx_strand_id
1 'polypeptide(L)' 'MVIFTLKYERKMELTTTEKKIIDLLKKGQQQTQIAEYFRNNESFNINSQSAVEKIIMGLKKKFGVKTMFQLGVVIGTSKI' A
#
# COMPACT_ATOMS: atom_id res chain seq x y z
N MET A 1 0.57 6.44 -22.93
CA MET A 1 0.63 6.84 -21.51
C MET A 1 -0.70 7.48 -21.08
N VAL A 2 -1.82 6.75 -21.22
CA VAL A 2 -3.18 7.30 -20.96
C VAL A 2 -4.07 6.29 -20.21
N ILE A 3 -3.71 5.00 -20.23
CA ILE A 3 -4.49 3.92 -19.61
C ILE A 3 -4.36 3.93 -18.07
N PHE A 4 -3.23 4.41 -17.53
CA PHE A 4 -3.02 4.40 -16.08
C PHE A 4 -3.93 5.38 -15.35
N THR A 5 -4.19 6.56 -15.90
CA THR A 5 -4.94 7.63 -15.22
C THR A 5 -6.43 7.31 -15.11
N LEU A 6 -7.02 6.69 -16.15
CA LEU A 6 -8.48 6.45 -16.23
C LEU A 6 -9.00 5.41 -15.22
N LYS A 7 -8.14 4.55 -14.65
CA LYS A 7 -8.57 3.51 -13.68
C LYS A 7 -8.66 4.01 -12.23
N TYR A 8 -8.09 5.19 -11.92
CA TYR A 8 -7.99 5.75 -10.56
C TYR A 8 -9.25 6.48 -10.07
N GLU A 9 -10.16 6.83 -10.99
CA GLU A 9 -11.44 7.49 -10.67
C GLU A 9 -12.43 6.56 -9.94
N ARG A 10 -12.14 5.25 -9.82
CA ARG A 10 -12.90 4.40 -8.90
C ARG A 10 -12.46 4.68 -7.48
N LYS A 11 -13.34 5.28 -6.66
CA LYS A 11 -13.28 5.25 -5.19
C LYS A 11 -13.04 3.80 -4.73
N MET A 12 -11.78 3.43 -4.54
CA MET A 12 -11.41 2.14 -3.98
C MET A 12 -11.58 2.25 -2.48
N GLU A 13 -12.52 1.48 -1.93
CA GLU A 13 -12.62 1.33 -0.47
C GLU A 13 -11.37 0.62 0.04
N LEU A 14 -10.44 1.42 0.55
CA LEU A 14 -9.26 0.97 1.24
C LEU A 14 -9.63 0.72 2.70
N THR A 15 -9.29 -0.46 3.19
CA THR A 15 -9.41 -0.78 4.62
C THR A 15 -8.47 0.11 5.44
N THR A 16 -8.76 0.30 6.72
CA THR A 16 -7.96 1.13 7.64
C THR A 16 -6.48 0.72 7.64
N THR A 17 -6.23 -0.58 7.53
CA THR A 17 -4.89 -1.17 7.48
C THR A 17 -4.16 -0.86 6.18
N GLU A 18 -4.85 -0.98 5.03
CA GLU A 18 -4.30 -0.61 3.73
C GLU A 18 -3.93 0.87 3.67
N LYS A 19 -4.77 1.76 4.20
CA LYS A 19 -4.47 3.20 4.29
C LYS A 19 -3.21 3.46 5.11
N LYS A 20 -3.03 2.74 6.21
CA LYS A 20 -1.85 2.91 7.08
C LYS A 20 -0.59 2.35 6.44
N ILE A 21 -0.67 1.23 5.73
CA ILE A 21 0.43 0.73 4.89
C ILE A 21 0.80 1.74 3.81
N ILE A 22 -0.19 2.34 3.15
CA ILE A 22 0.03 3.38 2.14
C ILE A 22 0.75 4.60 2.75
N ASP A 23 0.35 5.04 3.94
CA ASP A 23 1.00 6.16 4.64
C ASP A 23 2.46 5.86 5.03
N LEU A 24 2.74 4.64 5.50
CA LEU A 24 4.11 4.20 5.78
C LEU A 24 4.94 4.09 4.50
N LEU A 25 4.33 3.64 3.39
CA LEU A 25 4.98 3.61 2.08
C LEU A 25 5.24 5.03 1.54
N LYS A 26 4.34 6.00 1.77
CA LYS A 26 4.57 7.43 1.46
C LYS A 26 5.79 7.97 2.21
N LYS A 27 6.00 7.52 3.44
CA LYS A 27 7.17 7.87 4.28
C LYS A 27 8.46 7.18 3.85
N GLY A 28 8.43 6.33 2.81
CA GLY A 28 9.62 5.62 2.31
C GLY A 28 10.04 4.42 3.17
N GLN A 29 9.17 3.95 4.08
CA GLN A 29 9.48 2.81 4.95
C GLN A 29 9.57 1.51 4.13
N GLN A 30 10.55 0.68 4.48
CA GLN A 30 10.73 -0.63 3.87
C GLN A 30 9.73 -1.65 4.45
N GLN A 31 9.47 -2.73 3.72
CA GLN A 31 8.48 -3.75 4.12
C GLN A 31 8.77 -4.36 5.50
N THR A 32 10.05 -4.51 5.86
CA THR A 32 10.51 -4.97 7.17
C THR A 32 10.13 -4.00 8.28
N GLN A 33 10.36 -2.70 8.06
CA GLN A 33 10.00 -1.63 9.00
C GLN A 33 8.47 -1.49 9.15
N ILE A 34 7.73 -1.69 8.06
CA ILE A 34 6.26 -1.71 8.08
C ILE A 34 5.77 -2.89 8.93
N ALA A 35 6.33 -4.08 8.75
CA ALA A 35 5.98 -5.26 9.55
C ALA A 35 6.30 -5.08 11.03
N GLU A 36 7.43 -4.45 11.36
CA GLU A 36 7.81 -4.11 12.73
C GLU A 36 6.89 -3.06 13.35
N TYR A 37 6.52 -2.03 12.58
CA TYR A 37 5.55 -1.03 13.01
C TYR A 37 4.19 -1.66 13.34
N PHE A 38 3.70 -2.60 12.53
CA PHE A 38 2.44 -3.30 12.80
C PHE A 38 2.54 -4.27 13.99
N ARG A 39 3.68 -4.92 14.22
CA ARG A 39 3.91 -5.72 15.44
C ARG A 39 3.86 -4.88 16.71
N ASN A 40 4.42 -3.67 16.67
CA ASN A 40 4.48 -2.77 17.83
C ASN A 40 3.17 -2.03 18.08
N ASN A 41 2.23 -2.04 17.13
CA ASN A 41 0.91 -1.42 17.26
C ASN A 41 -0.16 -2.52 17.39
N GLU A 42 -0.54 -2.86 18.63
CA GLU A 42 -1.51 -3.91 18.98
C GLU A 42 -2.87 -3.84 18.24
N SER A 43 -3.22 -2.70 17.64
CA SER A 43 -4.47 -2.55 16.88
C SER A 43 -4.50 -3.29 15.53
N PHE A 44 -3.38 -3.82 15.05
CA PHE A 44 -3.33 -4.52 13.77
C PHE A 44 -2.77 -5.92 13.92
N ASN A 45 -3.57 -6.93 13.59
CA ASN A 45 -3.21 -8.36 13.69
C ASN A 45 -2.19 -8.82 12.61
N ILE A 46 -1.36 -7.90 12.09
CA ILE A 46 -0.38 -8.19 11.03
C ILE A 46 0.98 -8.36 11.69
N ASN A 47 1.24 -9.59 12.11
CA ASN A 47 2.43 -9.92 12.89
C ASN A 47 3.56 -10.53 12.04
N SER A 48 3.44 -10.52 10.70
CA SER A 48 4.40 -11.16 9.80
C SER A 48 4.67 -10.36 8.53
N GLN A 49 5.92 -10.40 8.08
CA GLN A 49 6.36 -9.79 6.83
C GLN A 49 5.57 -10.32 5.62
N SER A 50 5.29 -11.63 5.59
CA SER A 50 4.50 -12.25 4.53
C SER A 50 3.07 -11.74 4.46
N ALA A 51 2.46 -11.34 5.59
CA ALA A 51 1.13 -10.74 5.59
C ALA A 51 1.17 -9.32 5.00
N VAL A 52 2.19 -8.53 5.33
CA VAL A 52 2.43 -7.21 4.71
C VAL A 52 2.64 -7.36 3.20
N GLU A 53 3.44 -8.32 2.76
CA GLU A 53 3.68 -8.61 1.34
C GLU A 53 2.38 -8.99 0.60
N LYS A 54 1.53 -9.82 1.20
CA LYS A 54 0.21 -10.17 0.62
C LYS A 54 -0.67 -8.94 0.43
N ILE A 55 -0.69 -8.03 1.41
CA ILE A 55 -1.47 -6.79 1.31
C ILE A 55 -0.89 -5.88 0.24
N ILE A 56 0.44 -5.73 0.19
CA ILE A 56 1.12 -4.99 -0.88
C ILE A 56 0.82 -5.58 -2.25
N MET A 57 0.81 -6.91 -2.41
CA MET A 57 0.40 -7.56 -3.64
C MET A 57 -1.06 -7.27 -3.99
N GLY A 58 -1.95 -7.24 -3.00
CA GLY A 58 -3.34 -6.81 -3.17
C GLY A 58 -3.44 -5.37 -3.65
N LEU A 59 -2.67 -4.46 -3.04
CA LEU A 59 -2.58 -3.06 -3.46
C LEU A 59 -2.06 -2.94 -4.89
N LYS A 60 -0.99 -3.66 -5.25
CA LYS A 60 -0.47 -3.69 -6.63
C LYS A 60 -1.55 -4.08 -7.64
N LYS A 61 -2.33 -5.12 -7.36
CA LYS A 61 -3.44 -5.56 -8.21
C LYS A 61 -4.56 -4.51 -8.30
N LYS A 62 -4.96 -3.94 -7.15
CA LYS A 62 -5.97 -2.88 -7.07
C LYS A 62 -5.57 -1.67 -7.92
N PHE A 63 -4.32 -1.23 -7.78
CA PHE A 63 -3.72 -0.10 -8.47
C PHE A 63 -3.24 -0.40 -9.90
N GLY A 64 -3.28 -1.66 -10.33
CA GLY A 64 -2.86 -2.08 -11.67
C GLY A 64 -1.35 -1.94 -11.93
N VAL A 65 -0.53 -1.95 -10.89
CA VAL A 65 0.93 -1.76 -10.98
C VAL A 65 1.67 -3.08 -10.80
N LYS A 66 2.83 -3.22 -11.44
CA LYS A 66 3.66 -4.43 -11.34
C LYS A 66 4.78 -4.27 -10.31
N THR A 67 5.36 -3.07 -10.20
CA THR A 67 6.53 -2.81 -9.36
C THR A 67 6.18 -2.01 -8.10
N MET A 68 7.01 -2.14 -7.07
CA MET A 68 6.90 -1.30 -5.86
C MET A 68 7.11 0.18 -6.16
N PHE A 69 8.02 0.48 -7.11
CA PHE A 69 8.26 1.85 -7.53
C PHE A 69 7.02 2.49 -8.16
N GLN A 70 6.36 1.78 -9.08
CA GLN A 70 5.11 2.25 -9.66
C GLN A 70 4.02 2.44 -8.60
N LEU A 71 3.94 1.52 -7.62
CA LEU A 71 3.03 1.66 -6.48
C LEU A 71 3.32 2.92 -5.66
N GLY A 72 4.59 3.21 -5.37
CA GLY A 72 5.01 4.42 -4.66
C GLY A 72 4.69 5.71 -5.42
N VAL A 73 4.94 5.74 -6.73
CA VAL A 73 4.60 6.89 -7.60
C VAL A 73 3.09 7.13 -7.60
N VAL A 74 2.30 6.07 -7.81
CA VAL A 74 0.84 6.09 -7.74
C VAL A 74 0.32 6.64 -6.42
N ILE A 75 0.89 6.18 -5.32
CA ILE A 75 0.48 6.55 -3.97
C ILE A 75 0.86 8.01 -3.70
N GLY A 76 2.04 8.45 -4.15
CA GLY A 76 2.54 9.82 -4.00
C GLY A 76 1.79 10.84 -4.85
N THR A 77 1.29 10.44 -6.02
CA THR A 77 0.47 11.31 -6.89
C THR A 77 -1.00 11.31 -6.51
N SER A 78 -1.49 10.25 -5.87
CA SER A 78 -2.87 10.19 -5.39
C SER A 78 -3.03 11.02 -4.11
N LYS A 79 -3.89 12.05 -4.19
CA LYS A 79 -4.45 12.74 -3.01
C LYS A 79 -5.44 11.81 -2.28
N ILE A 80 -4.91 10.72 -1.72
CA ILE A 80 -5.57 9.87 -0.70
C ILE A 80 -5.29 10.50 0.65
#